data_AF-A0A1R1YTN3-F1
#
_entry.id   AF-A0A1R1YTN3-F1
#
_cell.length_a   1.000
_cell.length_b   1.000
_cell.length_c   1.000
_cell.angle_alpha   90.00
_cell.angle_beta   90.00
_cell.angle_gamma   90.00
#
_symmetry.space_group_name_H-M   'P 1'
#
loop_
_entity.id
_entity.type
_entity.pdbx_description
1 polymer ?
#
loop_
_entity_poly.entity_id
_entity_poly.type
_entity_poly.pdbx_seq_one_letter_code
_entity_poly.pdbx_strand_id
1 'polypeptide(L)'
;MMDQKDTNRVSVTQDQVKELTEMVKELLREKERNAEPEYPYVTTRIPLTDLAVYPELIEALPSIEEDFFRTPLTEEERKEAIHSCPRSSSMNYLPSPLNDSASAAVKKADTTLHGIQVALAQDTRKIDYYVHSRIQDNPQ
;
A
#
# COMPACT_ATOMS: atom_id res chain seq x y z
N MET A 1 -51.85 16.99 49.90
CA MET A 1 -50.43 16.61 50.03
C MET A 1 -49.98 16.17 48.65
N MET A 2 -49.36 17.06 47.89
CA MET A 2 -48.78 16.78 46.57
C MET A 2 -47.34 17.28 46.64
N ASP A 3 -46.40 16.34 46.79
CA ASP A 3 -45.00 16.58 46.50
C ASP A 3 -44.69 15.84 45.21
N GLN A 4 -44.49 16.57 44.11
CA GLN A 4 -43.82 16.03 42.94
C GLN A 4 -42.61 16.92 42.64
N LYS A 5 -41.44 16.35 42.98
CA LYS A 5 -40.11 16.93 42.85
C LYS A 5 -39.84 17.42 41.42
N ASP A 6 -39.37 18.66 41.36
CA ASP A 6 -38.64 19.27 40.25
C ASP A 6 -37.57 18.31 39.70
N THR A 7 -37.68 17.99 38.42
CA THR A 7 -36.56 17.46 37.63
C THR A 7 -36.03 18.59 36.76
N ASN A 8 -34.93 19.16 37.23
CA ASN A 8 -34.17 20.23 36.60
C ASN A 8 -33.74 19.79 35.18
N ARG A 9 -34.46 20.26 34.16
CA ARG A 9 -34.15 19.97 32.75
C ARG A 9 -33.52 21.22 32.15
N VAL A 10 -32.19 21.31 32.21
CA VAL A 10 -31.42 22.35 31.53
C VAL A 10 -31.74 22.26 30.04
N SER A 11 -32.47 23.24 29.51
CA SER A 11 -32.72 23.35 28.08
C SER A 11 -31.49 24.01 27.45
N VAL A 12 -30.61 23.18 26.87
CA VAL A 12 -29.51 23.68 26.04
C VAL A 12 -30.13 24.42 24.86
N THR A 13 -29.83 25.71 24.72
CA THR A 13 -30.37 26.52 23.63
C THR A 13 -29.59 26.26 22.34
N GLN A 14 -30.26 26.39 21.19
CA GLN A 14 -29.64 26.16 19.88
C GLN A 14 -28.41 27.05 19.64
N ASP A 15 -28.39 28.24 20.25
CA ASP A 15 -27.27 29.17 20.17
C ASP A 15 -26.02 28.64 20.90
N GLN A 16 -26.19 28.00 22.05
CA GLN A 16 -25.09 27.34 22.78
C GLN A 16 -24.49 26.19 21.97
N VAL A 17 -25.33 25.43 21.27
CA VAL A 17 -24.86 24.35 20.38
C VAL A 17 -24.08 24.94 19.20
N LYS A 18 -24.55 26.05 18.63
CA LYS A 18 -23.87 26.71 17.52
C LYS A 18 -22.52 27.29 17.94
N GLU A 19 -22.46 27.94 19.10
CA GLU A 19 -21.22 28.47 19.67
C GLU A 19 -20.21 27.35 19.95
N LEU A 20 -20.67 26.25 20.57
CA LEU A 20 -19.83 25.07 20.79
C LEU A 20 -19.32 24.47 19.48
N THR A 21 -20.17 24.42 18.45
CA THR A 21 -19.79 23.89 17.13
C THR A 21 -18.70 24.74 16.49
N GLU A 22 -18.77 26.08 16.61
CA GLU A 22 -17.75 26.97 16.07
C GLU A 22 -16.43 26.88 16.85
N MET A 23 -16.47 26.78 18.18
CA MET A 23 -15.27 26.54 18.99
C MET A 23 -14.58 25.21 18.64
N VAL A 24 -15.37 24.14 18.43
CA VAL A 24 -14.81 22.83 18.03
C VAL A 24 -14.15 22.91 16.66
N LYS A 25 -14.75 23.61 15.69
CA LYS A 25 -14.14 23.81 14.37
C LYS A 25 -12.83 24.60 14.47
N GLU A 26 -12.78 25.61 15.34
CA GLU A 26 -11.57 26.41 15.54
C GLU A 26 -10.44 25.58 16.18
N LEU A 27 -10.76 24.76 17.19
CA LEU A 27 -9.82 23.83 17.80
C LEU A 27 -9.28 22.79 16.81
N LEU A 28 -10.13 22.26 15.91
CA LEU A 28 -9.68 21.33 14.86
C LEU A 28 -8.70 21.99 13.89
N ARG A 29 -8.97 23.23 13.46
CA ARG A 29 -8.05 24.01 12.61
C ARG A 29 -6.74 24.36 13.30
N GLU A 30 -6.76 24.58 14.62
CA GLU A 30 -5.54 24.82 15.41
C GLU A 30 -4.71 23.54 15.58
N LYS A 31 -5.36 22.40 15.83
CA LYS A 31 -4.70 21.08 15.89
C LYS A 31 -3.98 20.73 14.59
N GLU A 32 -4.55 21.05 13.43
CA GLU A 32 -3.90 20.83 12.12
C GLU A 32 -2.69 21.75 11.89
N ARG A 33 -2.75 23.00 12.38
CA ARG A 33 -1.64 23.97 12.26
C ARG A 33 -0.49 23.69 13.22
N ASN A 34 -0.77 23.13 14.39
CA ASN A 34 0.21 22.79 15.43
C ASN A 34 0.78 21.37 15.28
N ALA A 35 0.84 20.83 14.05
CA ALA A 35 1.56 19.59 13.75
C ALA A 35 3.09 19.78 13.80
N GLU A 36 3.58 20.51 14.79
CA GLU A 36 4.99 20.67 15.10
C GLU A 36 5.42 19.44 15.95
N PRO A 37 6.62 18.86 15.71
CA PRO A 37 6.94 17.54 16.24
C PRO A 37 6.96 17.54 17.78
N GLU A 38 6.23 16.61 18.38
CA GLU A 38 6.05 16.46 19.83
C GLU A 38 7.37 16.40 20.62
N TYR A 39 8.51 16.10 19.98
CA TYR A 39 9.85 16.18 20.56
C TYR A 39 10.90 16.39 19.46
N PRO A 40 12.08 16.99 19.74
CA PRO A 40 13.15 17.24 18.76
C PRO A 40 13.70 16.02 18.01
N TYR A 41 13.36 14.81 18.47
CA TYR A 41 13.78 13.53 17.90
C TYR A 41 12.62 12.67 17.41
N VAL A 42 11.39 13.19 17.41
CA VAL A 42 10.20 12.49 16.91
C VAL A 42 9.83 13.11 15.57
N THR A 43 10.21 12.44 14.49
CA THR A 43 9.79 12.82 13.14
C THR A 43 8.59 11.97 12.74
N THR A 44 7.47 12.62 12.44
CA THR A 44 6.35 11.99 11.76
C THR A 44 6.81 11.51 10.39
N ARG A 45 6.62 10.21 10.10
CA ARG A 45 6.83 9.70 8.74
C ARG A 45 5.91 10.44 7.76
N ILE A 46 6.36 10.63 6.53
CA ILE A 46 5.56 11.20 5.44
C ILE A 46 4.21 10.46 5.42
N PRO A 47 3.07 11.18 5.42
CA PRO A 47 1.76 10.54 5.34
C PRO A 47 1.72 9.64 4.10
N LEU A 48 1.43 8.36 4.31
CA LEU A 48 1.26 7.41 3.23
C LEU A 48 0.05 7.87 2.40
N THR A 49 0.28 8.15 1.13
CA THR A 49 -0.79 8.51 0.19
C THR A 49 -1.17 7.25 -0.57
N ASP A 50 -2.42 6.81 -0.42
CA ASP A 50 -2.93 5.62 -1.09
C ASP A 50 -3.46 5.98 -2.50
N LEU A 51 -3.25 5.08 -3.47
CA LEU A 51 -3.90 5.17 -4.77
C LEU A 51 -5.36 4.73 -4.61
N ALA A 52 -6.30 5.66 -4.73
CA ALA A 52 -7.71 5.32 -4.76
C ALA A 52 -8.01 4.49 -6.02
N VAL A 53 -8.70 3.36 -5.86
CA VAL A 53 -9.17 2.55 -6.99
C VAL A 53 -10.36 3.28 -7.63
N TYR A 54 -10.18 3.72 -8.88
CA TYR A 54 -11.20 4.43 -9.66
C TYR A 54 -11.78 3.53 -10.77
N PRO A 55 -12.96 3.82 -11.32
CA PRO A 55 -13.68 2.92 -12.23
C PRO A 55 -12.84 2.46 -13.43
N GLU A 56 -12.12 3.37 -14.07
CA GLU A 56 -11.27 3.05 -15.23
C GLU A 56 -10.10 2.13 -14.87
N LEU A 57 -9.63 2.18 -13.62
CA LEU A 57 -8.60 1.27 -13.11
C LEU A 57 -9.15 -0.13 -12.87
N ILE A 58 -10.39 -0.26 -12.39
CA ILE A 58 -11.09 -1.55 -12.26
C ILE A 58 -11.33 -2.15 -13.64
N GLU A 59 -11.73 -1.34 -14.62
CA GLU A 59 -11.91 -1.81 -16.00
C GLU A 59 -10.60 -2.30 -16.62
N ALA A 60 -9.50 -1.58 -16.40
CA ALA A 60 -8.19 -1.93 -16.93
C ALA A 60 -7.51 -3.09 -16.18
N LEU A 61 -7.80 -3.27 -14.90
CA LEU A 61 -7.27 -4.30 -14.01
C LEU A 61 -8.38 -4.82 -13.07
N PRO A 62 -9.28 -5.72 -13.54
CA PRO A 62 -10.39 -6.22 -12.73
C PRO A 62 -9.94 -6.92 -11.43
N SER A 63 -8.74 -7.48 -11.44
CA SER A 63 -8.13 -8.15 -10.29
C SER A 63 -7.40 -7.19 -9.32
N ILE A 64 -7.57 -5.87 -9.43
CA ILE A 64 -6.82 -4.91 -8.59
C ILE A 64 -7.18 -5.01 -7.10
N GLU A 65 -8.44 -5.35 -6.80
CA GLU A 65 -8.90 -5.57 -5.42
C GLU A 65 -8.64 -7.00 -4.95
N GLU A 66 -8.36 -7.91 -5.89
CA GLU A 66 -7.97 -9.28 -5.58
C GLU A 66 -6.49 -9.28 -5.19
N ASP A 67 -6.23 -9.49 -3.90
CA ASP A 67 -4.86 -9.62 -3.43
C ASP A 67 -4.28 -10.94 -3.96
N PHE A 68 -3.61 -10.84 -5.12
CA PHE A 68 -2.97 -11.92 -5.84
C PHE A 68 -2.03 -12.75 -4.94
N PHE A 69 -1.50 -12.14 -3.87
CA PHE A 69 -0.62 -12.79 -2.90
C PHE A 69 -1.35 -13.37 -1.68
N ARG A 70 -2.62 -13.02 -1.43
CA ARG A 70 -3.42 -13.57 -0.32
C ARG A 70 -4.25 -14.76 -0.70
N THR A 71 -4.70 -14.86 -1.95
CA THR A 71 -5.46 -16.02 -2.40
C THR A 71 -4.54 -17.24 -2.31
N PRO A 72 -4.88 -18.27 -1.51
CA PRO A 72 -4.06 -19.47 -1.40
C PRO A 72 -4.14 -20.23 -2.73
N LEU A 73 -3.26 -19.90 -3.66
CA LEU A 73 -3.05 -20.69 -4.86
C LEU A 73 -2.27 -21.95 -4.47
N THR A 74 -2.66 -23.09 -5.02
CA THR A 74 -1.85 -24.31 -4.96
C THR A 74 -0.50 -24.07 -5.63
N GLU A 75 0.49 -24.93 -5.34
CA GLU A 75 1.82 -24.79 -5.96
C GLU A 75 1.73 -24.93 -7.49
N GLU A 76 0.82 -25.78 -7.95
CA GLU A 76 0.49 -26.03 -9.34
C GLU A 76 -0.11 -24.79 -10.01
N GLU A 77 -1.16 -24.20 -9.45
CA GLU A 77 -1.78 -22.98 -9.98
C GLU A 77 -0.80 -21.81 -10.03
N ARG A 78 0.05 -21.67 -9.00
CA ARG A 78 1.10 -20.66 -8.99
C ARG A 78 2.12 -20.90 -10.10
N LYS A 79 2.56 -22.14 -10.29
CA LYS A 79 3.49 -22.50 -11.39
C LYS A 79 2.85 -22.20 -12.75
N GLU A 80 1.62 -22.66 -12.97
CA GLU A 80 0.88 -22.39 -14.21
C GLU A 80 0.75 -20.90 -14.49
N ALA A 81 0.41 -20.10 -13.47
CA ALA A 81 0.25 -18.67 -13.64
C ALA A 81 1.60 -17.91 -13.85
N ILE A 82 2.72 -18.43 -13.35
CA ILE A 82 4.07 -17.88 -13.65
C ILE A 82 4.54 -18.29 -15.05
N HIS A 83 4.19 -19.50 -15.49
CA HIS A 83 4.59 -20.06 -16.79
C HIS A 83 3.69 -19.62 -17.95
N SER A 84 2.48 -19.13 -17.68
CA SER A 84 1.58 -18.57 -18.71
C SER A 84 2.13 -17.29 -19.34
N CYS A 85 2.97 -16.54 -18.62
CA CYS A 85 3.57 -15.31 -19.12
C CYS A 85 4.98 -15.59 -19.67
N PRO A 86 5.30 -15.13 -20.90
CA PRO A 86 6.62 -15.30 -21.47
C PRO A 86 7.66 -14.56 -20.61
N ARG A 87 8.84 -15.16 -20.46
CA ARG A 87 9.96 -14.52 -19.76
C ARG A 87 10.50 -13.38 -20.62
N SER A 88 10.67 -12.21 -20.03
CA SER A 88 11.39 -11.10 -20.67
C SER A 88 12.84 -11.50 -20.96
N SER A 89 13.26 -11.38 -22.22
CA SER A 89 14.63 -11.69 -22.67
C SER A 89 15.66 -10.68 -22.16
N SER A 90 15.22 -9.46 -21.86
CA SER A 90 16.07 -8.39 -21.33
C SER A 90 16.46 -8.62 -19.87
N MET A 91 15.67 -9.39 -19.12
CA MET A 91 15.84 -9.56 -17.68
C MET A 91 16.75 -10.77 -17.36
N ASN A 92 18.04 -10.64 -17.71
CA ASN A 92 19.06 -11.66 -17.48
C ASN A 92 19.89 -11.33 -16.23
N TYR A 93 19.49 -11.88 -15.09
CA TYR A 93 20.28 -11.79 -13.85
C TYR A 93 21.39 -12.84 -13.92
N LEU A 94 22.59 -12.41 -14.29
CA LEU A 94 23.79 -13.19 -14.04
C LEU A 94 24.34 -12.75 -12.67
N PRO A 95 24.65 -13.68 -11.75
CA PRO A 95 25.34 -13.30 -10.52
C PRO A 95 26.67 -12.65 -10.93
N SER A 96 26.98 -11.53 -10.28
CA SER A 96 28.25 -10.85 -10.56
C SER A 96 29.40 -11.79 -10.18
N PRO A 97 30.47 -11.85 -10.99
CA PRO A 97 31.62 -12.68 -10.64
C PRO A 97 32.21 -12.20 -9.31
N LEU A 98 32.13 -13.05 -8.29
CA LEU A 98 32.78 -12.80 -7.00
C LEU A 98 34.27 -13.08 -7.10
N ASN A 99 35.07 -12.31 -6.36
CA ASN A 99 36.49 -12.59 -6.19
C ASN A 99 36.68 -13.99 -5.54
N ASP A 100 37.68 -14.75 -6.01
CA ASP A 100 38.00 -16.08 -5.50
C ASP A 100 38.32 -16.07 -4.00
N SER A 101 38.91 -14.98 -3.50
CA SER A 101 39.23 -14.78 -2.09
C SER A 101 38.01 -14.47 -1.21
N ALA A 102 36.81 -14.35 -1.77
CA ALA A 102 35.60 -14.14 -1.00
C ALA A 102 35.36 -15.33 -0.05
N SER A 103 34.95 -15.03 1.19
CA SER A 103 34.68 -16.06 2.18
C SER A 103 33.48 -16.92 1.75
N ALA A 104 33.42 -18.15 2.27
CA ALA A 104 32.30 -19.06 2.01
C ALA A 104 30.94 -18.44 2.41
N ALA A 105 30.92 -17.66 3.49
CA ALA A 105 29.73 -16.95 3.93
C ALA A 105 29.26 -15.90 2.90
N VAL A 106 30.19 -15.14 2.32
CA VAL A 106 29.87 -14.15 1.27
C VAL A 106 29.34 -14.84 0.02
N LYS A 107 29.99 -15.91 -0.46
CA LYS A 107 29.53 -16.68 -1.62
C LYS A 107 28.11 -17.23 -1.42
N LYS A 108 27.79 -17.72 -0.21
CA LYS A 108 26.45 -18.21 0.14
C LYS A 108 25.40 -17.09 0.15
N ALA A 109 25.74 -15.93 0.72
CA ALA A 109 24.83 -14.79 0.75
C ALA A 109 24.53 -14.27 -0.65
N ASP A 110 25.55 -14.16 -1.51
CA ASP A 110 25.39 -13.76 -2.91
C ASP A 110 24.52 -14.74 -3.70
N THR A 111 24.74 -16.05 -3.54
CA THR A 111 23.89 -17.08 -4.17
C THR A 111 22.42 -16.94 -3.72
N THR A 112 22.21 -16.63 -2.45
CA THR A 112 20.86 -16.42 -1.89
C THR A 112 20.21 -15.17 -2.48
N LEU A 113 20.96 -14.06 -2.55
CA LEU A 113 20.50 -12.81 -3.16
C LEU A 113 20.16 -13.01 -4.64
N HIS A 114 21.01 -13.74 -5.38
CA HIS A 114 20.74 -14.09 -6.76
C HIS A 114 19.44 -14.90 -6.90
N GLY A 115 19.20 -15.88 -6.03
CA GLY A 115 17.94 -16.62 -5.99
C GLY A 115 16.72 -15.73 -5.77
N ILE A 116 16.81 -14.75 -4.85
CA ILE A 116 15.74 -13.77 -4.60
C ILE A 116 15.50 -12.90 -5.84
N GLN A 117 16.54 -12.41 -6.49
CA GLN A 117 16.42 -11.61 -7.72
C GLN A 117 15.71 -12.40 -8.83
N VAL A 118 16.07 -13.68 -9.01
CA VAL A 118 15.43 -14.56 -10.00
C VAL A 118 13.95 -14.81 -9.66
N ALA A 119 13.61 -14.98 -8.39
CA ALA A 119 12.23 -15.15 -7.93
C ALA A 119 11.40 -13.88 -8.17
N LEU A 120 11.91 -12.71 -7.77
CA LEU A 120 11.25 -11.42 -8.03
C LEU A 120 11.01 -11.21 -9.53
N ALA A 121 12.00 -11.53 -10.36
CA ALA A 121 11.88 -11.45 -11.81
C ALA A 121 10.87 -12.44 -12.42
N GLN A 122 10.54 -13.52 -11.71
CA GLN A 122 9.46 -14.43 -12.09
C GLN A 122 8.11 -13.83 -11.73
N ASP A 123 8.00 -13.24 -10.55
CA ASP A 123 6.76 -12.67 -10.04
C ASP A 123 6.34 -11.42 -10.81
N THR A 124 7.30 -10.58 -11.24
CA THR A 124 7.00 -9.37 -12.02
C THR A 124 6.66 -9.64 -13.49
N ARG A 125 6.80 -10.87 -14.01
CA ARG A 125 6.51 -11.19 -15.43
C ARG A 125 5.10 -10.83 -15.86
N LYS A 126 4.13 -10.96 -14.94
CA LYS A 126 2.73 -10.62 -15.22
C LYS A 126 2.54 -9.14 -15.50
N ILE A 127 3.33 -8.29 -14.84
CA ILE A 127 3.32 -6.85 -15.07
C ILE A 127 3.88 -6.54 -16.45
N ASP A 128 5.04 -7.12 -16.80
CA ASP A 128 5.64 -6.97 -18.13
C ASP A 128 4.68 -7.41 -19.24
N TYR A 129 4.01 -8.56 -19.05
CA TYR A 129 3.02 -9.09 -19.98
C TYR A 129 1.79 -8.19 -20.09
N TYR A 130 1.27 -7.69 -18.97
CA TYR A 130 0.17 -6.72 -18.96
C TYR A 130 0.50 -5.48 -19.78
N VAL A 131 1.68 -4.90 -19.57
CA VAL A 131 2.15 -3.73 -20.34
C VAL A 131 2.26 -4.06 -21.83
N HIS A 132 2.80 -5.23 -22.18
CA HIS A 132 2.85 -5.70 -23.56
C HIS A 132 1.46 -5.76 -24.21
N SER A 133 0.48 -6.39 -23.54
CA SER A 133 -0.90 -6.48 -24.03
C SER A 133 -1.52 -5.11 -24.25
N ARG A 134 -1.34 -4.18 -23.30
CA ARG A 134 -1.84 -2.80 -23.42
C ARG A 134 -1.27 -2.04 -24.62
N ILE A 135 0.00 -2.28 -24.97
CA ILE A 135 0.63 -1.69 -26.16
C ILE A 135 0.04 -2.30 -27.44
N GLN A 136 -0.26 -3.60 -27.46
CA GLN A 136 -0.86 -4.26 -28.62
C GLN A 136 -2.32 -3.88 -28.85
N ASP A 137 -3.09 -3.67 -27.77
CA ASP A 137 -4.51 -3.29 -27.84
C ASP A 137 -4.72 -1.84 -28.34
N ASN A 138 -3.71 -0.99 -28.21
CA ASN A 138 -3.71 0.39 -28.70
C ASN A 138 -2.45 0.69 -29.54
N PRO A 139 -2.35 0.12 -30.75
CA PRO A 139 -1.20 0.34 -31.62
C PRO A 139 -1.21 1.81 -32.09
N GLN A 140 -0.06 2.48 -31.95
CA GLN A 140 0.15 3.84 -32.47
C GLN A 140 0.09 3.88 -34.00
#